data_AF-A0A9N8JNC9-F1
#
_entry.id   AF-A0A9N8JNC9-F1
#
_cell.length_a   1.000
_cell.length_b   1.000
_cell.length_c   1.000
_cell.angle_alpha   90.00
_cell.angle_beta   90.00
_cell.angle_gamma   90.00
#
_symmetry.space_group_name_H-M   'P 1'
#
loop_
_entity.id
_entity.type
_entity.pdbx_description
1 polymer ?
#
loop_
_entity_poly.entity_id
_entity_poly.type
_entity_poly.pdbx_seq_one_letter_code
_entity_poly.pdbx_strand_id
1 'polypeptide(L)'
;MAPFTFPSFLLEKRHGGDVGSPEAYGKKMDISTVVALAIGILALLATIFQTLQQYIGTADGYRRCGPGVMGPWGRKTRLRFRWREFRFEVLYCVPFIEYGLPVKGQDGTRTIRPFCGQPELTTFNPNPPEKQRDWNAELAGWVHLMHNLGLHDQSVRQRIAPVSPRDAGRMAYIDWIRCAYVEQAYRSWDFVPDDVLRPLAITTLSGLAATTRRLGLSWKQFEPNMGTLQAEGNHQVITSTVIRGMGVIIHYLRDPDLDSDALGQKHLYSTSPLSQADELLFGRIGHTDLFNLHRELPHLILHIGTLADVTSTLPALFSDTPAADNIIATLRARSESGDKDWMEPVNDIVAFLTPFLGVSSNTRPVIPWPNTSARGMTHTVFRPFRDELTALLLRRGSTVSSESHRLLSLYTSLEARFKHPPAQRDRSFSWEIPKLTFKGELATSEAFDARAIWDVMSECESILHANPIIRAGRYHALVVQHLTFSTRIEALATDGDKMKRMFAALPEMTRALSSEWDVQGQILGALSGASGEELGEKTEWVVRPSEMQVEDAWLAMMLRAMCWQRLHVVQPGMPLPIEYARSMLPVFIT
;
A
#
# COMPACT_ATOMS: atom_id res chain seq x y z
N MET A 1 33.36 -32.95 20.40
CA MET A 1 33.75 -34.09 21.26
C MET A 1 34.36 -35.19 20.38
N ALA A 2 35.67 -35.37 20.49
CA ALA A 2 36.43 -36.60 20.27
C ALA A 2 37.82 -36.36 20.92
N PRO A 3 38.38 -37.27 21.73
CA PRO A 3 39.46 -36.95 22.64
C PRO A 3 40.84 -37.14 22.01
N PHE A 4 41.75 -36.21 22.30
CA PHE A 4 43.18 -36.37 22.09
C PHE A 4 43.72 -37.44 23.05
N THR A 5 44.26 -38.52 22.51
CA THR A 5 44.99 -39.56 23.26
C THR A 5 46.49 -39.34 23.07
N PHE A 6 47.20 -39.10 24.18
CA PHE A 6 48.67 -39.14 24.25
C PHE A 6 49.12 -40.59 24.45
N PRO A 7 50.14 -41.10 23.74
CA PRO A 7 50.81 -42.32 24.14
C PRO A 7 51.96 -42.00 25.11
N SER A 8 51.79 -42.47 26.34
CA SER A 8 52.83 -42.64 27.35
C SER A 8 53.79 -43.76 26.93
N PHE A 9 55.03 -43.42 26.62
CA PHE A 9 56.10 -44.41 26.48
C PHE A 9 56.74 -44.69 27.84
N LEU A 10 56.52 -45.92 28.30
CA LEU A 10 57.04 -46.55 29.51
C LEU A 10 58.57 -46.73 29.43
N LEU A 11 59.24 -46.40 30.54
CA LEU A 11 60.60 -46.81 30.85
C LEU A 11 60.71 -48.34 30.85
N GLU A 12 61.60 -48.90 30.04
CA GLU A 12 62.17 -50.22 30.28
C GLU A 12 63.69 -50.09 30.47
N LYS A 13 64.12 -50.44 31.67
CA LYS A 13 65.50 -50.40 32.17
C LYS A 13 66.07 -51.81 32.02
N ARG A 14 67.13 -52.00 31.25
CA ARG A 14 67.97 -53.21 31.35
C ARG A 14 69.46 -52.88 31.29
N HIS A 15 70.16 -53.38 32.30
CA HIS A 15 71.58 -53.19 32.60
C HIS A 15 72.51 -53.92 31.63
N GLY A 16 73.70 -53.34 31.43
CA GLY A 16 74.96 -54.06 31.73
C GLY A 16 75.94 -54.29 30.58
N GLY A 17 76.92 -53.38 30.47
CA GLY A 17 78.34 -53.67 30.16
C GLY A 17 78.72 -54.05 28.73
N ASP A 18 79.45 -53.17 28.03
CA ASP A 18 80.90 -53.39 27.84
C ASP A 18 81.65 -52.14 27.36
N VAL A 19 82.94 -52.12 27.66
CA VAL A 19 83.91 -51.01 27.49
C VAL A 19 84.50 -50.99 26.07
N GLY A 20 84.62 -49.81 25.44
CA GLY A 20 85.46 -49.66 24.24
C GLY A 20 85.32 -48.34 23.46
N SER A 21 86.25 -47.42 23.72
CA SER A 21 86.85 -46.42 22.81
C SER A 21 86.01 -45.28 22.21
N PRO A 22 86.56 -44.04 22.13
CA PRO A 22 85.86 -42.87 21.63
C PRO A 22 85.95 -42.79 20.10
N GLU A 23 84.92 -43.27 19.40
CA GLU A 23 84.81 -43.06 17.95
C GLU A 23 83.93 -41.86 17.62
N ALA A 24 84.58 -40.88 17.01
CA ALA A 24 84.09 -39.98 15.97
C ALA A 24 82.66 -39.44 16.12
N TYR A 25 82.59 -38.16 16.51
CA TYR A 25 81.47 -37.25 16.24
C TYR A 25 81.30 -37.04 14.72
N GLY A 26 80.92 -38.10 14.01
CA GLY A 26 80.43 -38.06 12.64
C GLY A 26 78.92 -37.92 12.70
N LYS A 27 78.43 -36.71 12.40
CA LYS A 27 77.00 -36.34 12.37
C LYS A 27 76.25 -37.17 11.31
N LYS A 28 75.91 -38.43 11.61
CA LYS A 28 74.92 -39.21 10.85
C LYS A 28 73.57 -38.56 11.10
N MET A 29 73.03 -37.87 10.11
CA MET A 29 71.68 -37.33 10.18
C MET A 29 70.73 -38.52 10.34
N ASP A 30 70.13 -38.61 11.53
CA ASP A 30 69.31 -39.76 11.92
C ASP A 30 68.11 -39.83 10.98
N ILE A 31 67.84 -41.00 10.38
CA ILE A 31 66.78 -41.17 9.36
C ILE A 31 65.43 -40.73 9.94
N SER A 32 65.25 -40.96 11.24
CA SER A 32 64.14 -40.44 12.07
C SER A 32 63.96 -38.93 11.96
N THR A 33 65.06 -38.15 11.97
CA THR A 33 65.07 -36.69 11.88
C THR A 33 64.68 -36.22 10.48
N VAL A 34 65.15 -36.93 9.44
CA VAL A 34 64.80 -36.62 8.04
C VAL A 34 63.32 -36.88 7.77
N VAL A 35 62.80 -38.02 8.27
CA VAL A 35 61.39 -38.38 8.16
C VAL A 35 60.51 -37.39 8.95
N ALA A 36 60.92 -37.01 10.17
CA ALA A 36 60.21 -36.02 10.97
C ALA A 36 60.16 -34.64 10.28
N LEU A 37 61.26 -34.22 9.65
CA LEU A 37 61.30 -32.97 8.88
C LEU A 37 60.37 -33.03 7.67
N ALA A 38 60.36 -34.15 6.94
CA ALA A 38 59.48 -34.34 5.79
C ALA A 38 58.00 -34.29 6.19
N ILE A 39 57.63 -34.96 7.29
CA ILE A 39 56.26 -34.93 7.83
C ILE A 39 55.91 -33.52 8.30
N GLY A 40 56.82 -32.82 8.98
CA GLY A 40 56.62 -31.44 9.43
C GLY A 40 56.38 -30.47 8.28
N ILE A 41 57.13 -30.60 7.18
CA ILE A 41 56.94 -29.80 5.96
C ILE A 41 55.58 -30.10 5.31
N LEU A 42 55.20 -31.38 5.20
CA LEU A 42 53.90 -31.76 4.64
C LEU A 42 52.74 -31.24 5.50
N ALA A 43 52.85 -31.33 6.82
CA ALA A 43 51.87 -30.77 7.75
C ALA A 43 51.77 -29.25 7.61
N LEU A 44 52.91 -28.54 7.51
CA LEU A 44 52.94 -27.11 7.29
C LEU A 44 52.26 -26.73 5.97
N LEU A 45 52.57 -27.42 4.87
CA LEU A 45 51.94 -27.18 3.57
C LEU A 45 50.42 -27.41 3.62
N ALA A 46 49.97 -28.45 4.32
CA ALA A 46 48.54 -28.71 4.52
C ALA A 46 47.86 -27.57 5.30
N THR A 47 48.48 -27.07 6.38
CA THR A 47 47.93 -25.94 7.14
C THR A 47 47.92 -24.62 6.36
N ILE A 48 48.93 -24.37 5.52
CA ILE A 48 48.96 -23.20 4.62
C ILE A 48 47.81 -23.30 3.61
N PHE A 49 47.60 -24.48 3.01
CA PHE A 49 46.52 -24.68 2.05
C PHE A 49 45.13 -24.53 2.69
N GLN A 50 44.93 -25.08 3.89
CA GLN A 50 43.70 -24.92 4.66
C GLN A 50 43.41 -23.44 4.98
N THR A 51 44.44 -22.69 5.41
CA THR A 51 44.30 -21.26 5.71
C THR A 51 44.02 -20.45 4.44
N LEU A 52 44.64 -20.81 3.31
CA LEU A 52 44.41 -20.17 2.02
C LEU A 52 42.98 -20.40 1.52
N GLN A 53 42.44 -21.61 1.67
CA GLN A 53 41.04 -21.92 1.36
C GLN A 53 40.07 -21.05 2.17
N GLN A 54 40.33 -20.87 3.46
CA GLN A 54 39.52 -19.97 4.32
C GLN A 54 39.61 -18.51 3.89
N TYR A 55 40.80 -18.05 3.48
CA TYR A 55 41.00 -16.71 2.95
C TYR A 55 40.25 -16.47 1.63
N ILE A 56 40.28 -17.42 0.71
CA ILE A 56 39.56 -17.35 -0.58
C ILE A 56 38.05 -17.25 -0.35
N GLY A 57 37.49 -18.07 0.57
CA GLY A 57 36.06 -17.99 0.91
C GLY A 57 35.64 -16.63 1.48
N THR A 58 36.51 -15.98 2.25
CA THR A 58 36.29 -14.61 2.73
C THR A 58 36.33 -13.59 1.57
N ALA A 59 37.29 -13.75 0.65
CA ALA A 59 37.45 -12.84 -0.48
C ALA A 59 36.25 -12.88 -1.44
N ASP A 60 35.62 -14.04 -1.62
CA ASP A 60 34.40 -14.17 -2.43
C ASP A 60 33.22 -13.43 -1.82
N GLY A 61 32.98 -13.57 -0.51
CA GLY A 61 31.95 -12.80 0.19
C GLY A 61 32.19 -11.30 0.09
N TYR A 62 33.44 -10.86 0.22
CA TYR A 62 33.80 -9.45 0.09
C TYR A 62 33.54 -8.91 -1.32
N ARG A 63 33.84 -9.70 -2.37
CA ARG A 63 33.56 -9.34 -3.77
C ARG A 63 32.06 -9.22 -4.05
N ARG A 64 31.25 -10.16 -3.53
CA ARG A 64 29.78 -10.16 -3.68
C ARG A 64 29.11 -8.98 -2.96
N CYS A 65 29.74 -8.46 -1.91
CA CYS A 65 29.29 -7.28 -1.17
C CYS A 65 29.97 -5.97 -1.62
N GLY A 66 30.66 -5.98 -2.76
CA GLY A 66 31.40 -4.83 -3.26
C GLY A 66 30.50 -3.75 -3.91
N PRO A 67 31.05 -2.55 -4.20
CA PRO A 67 30.32 -1.48 -4.87
C PRO A 67 29.81 -1.85 -6.27
N GLY A 68 30.43 -2.83 -6.94
CA GLY A 68 29.97 -3.33 -8.24
C GLY A 68 28.66 -4.12 -8.19
N VAL A 69 28.25 -4.61 -7.02
CA VAL A 69 26.99 -5.37 -6.82
C VAL A 69 25.96 -4.54 -6.07
N MET A 70 26.39 -3.78 -5.05
CA MET A 70 25.48 -3.04 -4.16
C MET A 70 25.44 -1.54 -4.44
N GLY A 71 26.14 -1.05 -5.47
CA GLY A 71 26.32 0.38 -5.71
C GLY A 71 26.98 1.10 -4.51
N PRO A 72 26.55 2.32 -4.15
CA PRO A 72 27.13 3.08 -3.02
C PRO A 72 27.13 2.33 -1.67
N TRP A 73 26.19 1.41 -1.46
CA TRP A 73 26.08 0.62 -0.23
C TRP A 73 27.31 -0.29 -0.01
N GLY A 74 27.93 -0.76 -1.09
CA GLY A 74 29.10 -1.63 -1.02
C GLY A 74 30.34 -0.96 -0.41
N ARG A 75 30.38 0.38 -0.34
CA ARG A 75 31.44 1.11 0.37
C ARG A 75 31.41 0.90 1.89
N LYS A 76 30.28 0.42 2.42
CA LYS A 76 30.10 0.13 3.86
C LYS A 76 30.47 -1.31 4.23
N THR A 77 30.89 -2.11 3.24
CA THR A 77 31.36 -3.47 3.47
C THR A 77 32.71 -3.43 4.17
N ARG A 78 32.85 -4.19 5.26
CA ARG A 78 34.05 -4.22 6.10
C ARG A 78 34.38 -5.65 6.51
N LEU A 79 35.68 -5.91 6.64
CA LEU A 79 36.19 -7.16 7.19
C LEU A 79 36.37 -7.02 8.70
N ARG A 80 35.85 -7.98 9.47
CA ARG A 80 36.04 -8.08 10.92
C ARG A 80 36.83 -9.34 11.24
N PHE A 81 37.98 -9.21 11.87
CA PHE A 81 38.75 -10.38 12.31
C PHE A 81 38.09 -11.07 13.52
N ARG A 82 37.84 -12.38 13.42
CA ARG A 82 37.25 -13.21 14.48
C ARG A 82 38.34 -14.06 15.14
N TRP A 83 38.90 -13.56 16.24
CA TRP A 83 39.98 -14.23 16.99
C TRP A 83 39.69 -15.68 17.40
N ARG A 84 38.43 -16.00 17.72
CA ARG A 84 38.02 -17.36 18.14
C ARG A 84 38.06 -18.39 17.02
N GLU A 85 37.88 -17.94 15.79
CA GLU A 85 37.78 -18.80 14.60
C GLU A 85 38.97 -18.59 13.65
N PHE A 86 39.88 -17.67 14.01
CA PHE A 86 41.05 -17.26 13.22
C PHE A 86 40.74 -16.96 11.74
N ARG A 87 39.59 -16.31 11.48
CA ARG A 87 39.14 -15.94 10.13
C ARG A 87 38.59 -14.53 10.07
N PHE A 88 38.46 -13.99 8.86
CA PHE A 88 37.76 -12.74 8.62
C PHE A 88 36.27 -13.01 8.38
N GLU A 89 35.43 -12.20 8.98
CA GLU A 89 33.99 -12.14 8.73
C GLU A 89 33.70 -10.94 7.83
N VAL A 90 32.95 -11.15 6.76
CA VAL A 90 32.50 -10.08 5.86
C VAL A 90 31.20 -9.50 6.40
N LEU A 91 31.26 -8.26 6.90
CA LEU A 91 30.08 -7.51 7.32
C LEU A 91 29.68 -6.52 6.23
N TYR A 92 28.43 -6.53 5.83
CA TYR A 92 27.88 -5.66 4.79
C TYR A 92 26.60 -4.96 5.28
N CYS A 93 26.22 -3.88 4.58
CA CYS A 93 25.08 -3.04 4.94
C CYS A 93 24.04 -3.07 3.82
N VAL A 94 22.81 -3.44 4.15
CA VAL A 94 21.66 -3.52 3.21
C VAL A 94 20.52 -2.64 3.68
N PRO A 95 19.64 -2.21 2.76
CA PRO A 95 18.45 -1.46 3.14
C PRO A 95 17.42 -2.38 3.80
N PHE A 96 16.86 -1.89 4.90
CA PHE A 96 15.59 -2.35 5.45
C PHE A 96 14.52 -1.33 5.06
N ILE A 97 13.61 -1.72 4.18
CA ILE A 97 12.59 -0.85 3.60
C ILE A 97 11.31 -0.99 4.41
N GLU A 98 10.91 0.09 5.07
CA GLU A 98 9.69 0.16 5.85
C GLU A 98 8.80 1.32 5.43
N TYR A 99 7.52 1.22 5.78
CA TYR A 99 6.51 2.22 5.47
C TYR A 99 5.90 2.74 6.76
N GLY A 100 6.20 4.01 7.08
CA GLY A 100 5.78 4.65 8.32
C GLY A 100 4.88 5.85 8.09
N LEU A 101 4.04 6.14 9.10
CA LEU A 101 3.32 7.40 9.21
C LEU A 101 4.30 8.53 9.61
N PRO A 102 3.91 9.81 9.46
CA PRO A 102 4.76 10.93 9.86
C PRO A 102 5.00 10.92 11.37
N VAL A 103 6.13 11.49 11.78
CA VAL A 103 6.49 11.60 13.20
C VAL A 103 5.80 12.83 13.79
N LYS A 104 5.13 12.67 14.92
CA LYS A 104 4.57 13.78 15.71
C LYS A 104 5.65 14.36 16.62
N GLY A 105 5.97 15.64 16.43
CA GLY A 105 6.84 16.42 17.30
C GLY A 105 6.18 16.75 18.63
N GLN A 106 6.98 17.19 19.61
CA GLN A 106 6.51 17.62 20.93
C GLN A 106 5.59 18.86 20.85
N ASP A 107 5.79 19.68 19.83
CA ASP A 107 4.99 20.85 19.47
C ASP A 107 3.69 20.49 18.72
N GLY A 108 3.42 19.20 18.50
CA GLY A 108 2.28 18.71 17.74
C GLY A 108 2.46 18.80 16.22
N THR A 109 3.57 19.35 15.72
CA THR A 109 3.86 19.38 14.28
C THR A 109 4.14 17.97 13.77
N ARG A 110 3.75 17.68 12.52
CA ARG A 110 3.97 16.37 11.91
C ARG A 110 5.00 16.49 10.80
N THR A 111 6.09 15.74 10.94
CA THR A 111 7.20 15.75 9.98
C THR A 111 7.27 14.42 9.23
N ILE A 112 7.25 14.49 7.91
CA ILE A 112 7.43 13.33 7.04
C ILE A 112 8.92 12.95 7.03
N ARG A 113 9.26 11.75 7.51
CA ARG A 113 10.65 11.24 7.51
C ARG A 113 11.21 11.25 6.09
N PRO A 114 12.49 11.62 5.87
CA PRO A 114 13.12 11.48 4.57
C PRO A 114 13.20 10.00 4.15
N PHE A 115 13.12 9.72 2.84
CA PHE A 115 13.25 8.36 2.32
C PHE A 115 14.55 7.69 2.76
N CYS A 116 15.65 8.44 2.73
CA CYS A 116 16.92 8.02 3.31
C CYS A 116 17.60 9.20 3.98
N GLY A 117 18.16 8.99 5.18
CA GLY A 117 18.99 10.00 5.85
C GLY A 117 20.33 10.28 5.15
N GLN A 118 20.71 9.45 4.16
CA GLN A 118 21.89 9.61 3.32
C GLN A 118 21.47 9.53 1.85
N PRO A 119 21.14 10.67 1.21
CA PRO A 119 20.57 10.70 -0.14
C PRO A 119 21.44 10.00 -1.19
N GLU A 120 22.76 10.06 -1.03
CA GLU A 120 23.75 9.40 -1.88
C GLU A 120 23.63 7.86 -1.96
N LEU A 121 22.92 7.23 -1.03
CA LEU A 121 22.59 5.81 -1.10
C LEU A 121 21.41 5.48 -2.03
N THR A 122 20.63 6.49 -2.41
CA THR A 122 19.37 6.33 -3.14
C THR A 122 19.30 7.13 -4.44
N THR A 123 20.13 8.18 -4.59
CA THR A 123 20.24 8.99 -5.82
C THR A 123 21.12 8.36 -6.89
N PHE A 124 21.81 7.25 -6.58
CA PHE A 124 22.57 6.49 -7.56
C PHE A 124 21.64 6.02 -8.68
N ASN A 125 21.93 6.41 -9.92
CA ASN A 125 21.25 5.88 -11.09
C ASN A 125 21.95 4.57 -11.51
N PRO A 126 21.29 3.41 -11.34
CA PRO A 126 21.88 2.12 -11.70
C PRO A 126 21.93 1.88 -13.21
N ASN A 127 21.28 2.71 -14.03
CA ASN A 127 21.26 2.62 -15.49
C ASN A 127 21.77 3.92 -16.13
N PRO A 128 23.10 4.16 -16.17
CA PRO A 128 23.66 5.24 -16.97
C PRO A 128 23.36 5.03 -18.47
N PRO A 129 23.31 6.09 -19.29
CA PRO A 129 22.88 6.05 -20.69
C PRO A 129 23.72 5.16 -21.64
N GLU A 130 24.84 4.60 -21.17
CA GLU A 130 25.66 3.65 -21.91
C GLU A 130 24.97 2.26 -21.95
N LYS A 131 24.17 2.04 -22.99
CA LYS A 131 23.34 0.83 -23.26
C LYS A 131 24.08 -0.51 -23.41
N GLN A 132 25.37 -0.60 -23.10
CA GLN A 132 26.18 -1.79 -23.34
C GLN A 132 26.23 -2.80 -22.18
N ARG A 133 25.73 -2.43 -20.99
CA ARG A 133 25.85 -3.24 -19.77
C ARG A 133 24.48 -3.66 -19.23
N ASP A 134 24.29 -4.96 -19.01
CA ASP A 134 23.09 -5.48 -18.36
C ASP A 134 23.21 -5.31 -16.84
N TRP A 135 22.74 -4.17 -16.34
CA TRP A 135 22.80 -3.84 -14.92
C TRP A 135 21.86 -4.70 -14.05
N ASN A 136 20.89 -5.41 -14.61
CA ASN A 136 20.11 -6.41 -13.87
C ASN A 136 20.94 -7.67 -13.59
N ALA A 137 21.90 -7.99 -14.48
CA ALA A 137 22.82 -9.11 -14.32
C ALA A 137 23.98 -8.82 -13.34
N GLU A 138 24.27 -7.55 -13.06
CA GLU A 138 25.40 -7.16 -12.21
C GLU A 138 25.01 -6.68 -10.81
N LEU A 139 24.01 -5.80 -10.72
CA LEU A 139 23.59 -5.20 -9.45
C LEU A 139 22.58 -6.08 -8.74
N ALA A 140 22.52 -5.99 -7.41
CA ALA A 140 21.38 -6.51 -6.67
C ALA A 140 20.09 -5.77 -7.11
N GLY A 141 19.00 -6.50 -7.35
CA GLY A 141 17.74 -5.97 -7.85
C GLY A 141 17.14 -4.91 -6.92
N TRP A 142 17.35 -5.04 -5.61
CA TRP A 142 16.94 -4.00 -4.66
C TRP A 142 17.64 -2.64 -4.89
N VAL A 143 18.80 -2.57 -5.57
CA VAL A 143 19.44 -1.29 -5.92
C VAL A 143 18.57 -0.53 -6.93
N HIS A 144 18.03 -1.23 -7.93
CA HIS A 144 17.08 -0.67 -8.90
C HIS A 144 15.77 -0.28 -8.23
N LEU A 145 15.28 -1.13 -7.33
CA LEU A 145 14.09 -0.85 -6.53
C LEU A 145 14.23 0.45 -5.71
N MET A 146 15.36 0.59 -5.03
CA MET A 146 15.68 1.76 -4.19
C MET A 146 15.74 3.06 -4.98
N HIS A 147 16.30 3.02 -6.19
CA HIS A 147 16.32 4.15 -7.10
C HIS A 147 14.89 4.60 -7.47
N ASN A 148 14.05 3.66 -7.93
CA ASN A 148 12.68 3.95 -8.34
C ASN A 148 11.78 4.40 -7.18
N LEU A 149 11.96 3.83 -5.99
CA LEU A 149 11.29 4.29 -4.77
C LEU A 149 11.75 5.71 -4.37
N GLY A 150 13.02 6.04 -4.56
CA GLY A 150 13.54 7.38 -4.33
C GLY A 150 12.91 8.43 -5.26
N LEU A 151 12.77 8.10 -6.56
CA LEU A 151 12.09 8.95 -7.54
C LEU A 151 10.60 9.13 -7.20
N HIS A 152 9.93 8.05 -6.77
CA HIS A 152 8.54 8.09 -6.29
C HIS A 152 8.39 9.05 -5.10
N ASP A 153 9.21 8.88 -4.06
CA ASP A 153 9.16 9.71 -2.85
C ASP A 153 9.44 11.19 -3.16
N GLN A 154 10.43 11.48 -4.01
CA GLN A 154 10.73 12.85 -4.44
C GLN A 154 9.53 13.49 -5.15
N SER A 155 8.90 12.76 -6.08
CA SER A 155 7.72 13.23 -6.81
C SER A 155 6.49 13.43 -5.92
N VAL A 156 6.27 12.53 -4.95
CA VAL A 156 5.22 12.70 -3.94
C VAL A 156 5.46 13.97 -3.14
N ARG A 157 6.67 14.19 -2.62
CA ARG A 157 7.01 15.38 -1.82
C ARG A 157 6.83 16.69 -2.58
N GLN A 158 7.17 16.72 -3.87
CA GLN A 158 6.97 17.91 -4.71
C GLN A 158 5.49 18.27 -4.91
N ARG A 159 4.58 17.29 -4.82
CA ARG A 159 3.14 17.49 -5.03
C ARG A 159 2.33 17.68 -3.77
N ILE A 160 2.91 17.43 -2.61
CA ILE A 160 2.31 17.82 -1.33
C ILE A 160 2.17 19.35 -1.38
N ALA A 161 0.95 19.83 -1.59
CA ALA A 161 0.70 21.26 -1.57
C ALA A 161 1.00 21.79 -0.16
N PRO A 162 1.71 22.92 0.01
CA PRO A 162 1.80 23.59 1.30
C PRO A 162 0.38 23.93 1.71
N VAL A 163 -0.16 23.15 2.65
CA VAL A 163 -1.57 23.24 3.04
C VAL A 163 -1.77 24.62 3.67
N SER A 164 -2.66 25.43 3.10
CA SER A 164 -3.00 26.70 3.75
C SER A 164 -3.60 26.39 5.13
N PRO A 165 -3.38 27.22 6.17
CA PRO A 165 -3.94 26.96 7.49
C PRO A 165 -5.48 26.81 7.49
N ARG A 166 -6.18 27.38 6.51
CA ARG A 166 -7.63 27.21 6.33
C ARG A 166 -8.02 25.85 5.75
N ASP A 167 -7.15 25.27 4.92
CA ASP A 167 -7.35 23.96 4.30
C ASP A 167 -6.84 22.81 5.18
N ALA A 168 -5.97 23.09 6.16
CA ALA A 168 -5.38 22.10 7.06
C ALA A 168 -6.42 21.36 7.93
N GLY A 169 -7.52 22.03 8.29
CA GLY A 169 -8.64 21.40 8.99
C GLY A 169 -9.51 20.50 8.08
N ARG A 170 -9.46 20.68 6.76
CA ARG A 170 -10.27 19.92 5.78
C ARG A 170 -9.47 18.85 5.04
N MET A 171 -8.17 19.05 4.85
CA MET A 171 -7.25 18.17 4.14
C MET A 171 -6.30 17.48 5.12
N ALA A 172 -6.84 16.64 6.00
CA ALA A 172 -6.08 15.90 7.01
C ALA A 172 -5.17 14.78 6.44
N TYR A 173 -4.87 14.79 5.13
CA TYR A 173 -4.13 13.72 4.46
C TYR A 173 -2.72 13.53 5.03
N ILE A 174 -2.08 14.57 5.57
CA ILE A 174 -0.70 14.48 6.09
C ILE A 174 -0.58 13.39 7.14
N ASP A 175 -1.59 13.24 8.00
CA ASP A 175 -1.67 12.26 9.07
C ASP A 175 -1.62 10.82 8.58
N TRP A 176 -2.06 10.63 7.34
CA TRP A 176 -2.23 9.33 6.72
C TRP A 176 -1.25 9.09 5.57
N ILE A 177 -0.36 10.04 5.25
CA ILE A 177 0.74 9.81 4.32
C ILE A 177 1.66 8.74 4.92
N ARG A 178 1.75 7.60 4.24
CA ARG A 178 2.66 6.55 4.63
C ARG A 178 3.86 6.61 3.69
N CYS A 179 5.00 7.14 4.12
CA CYS A 179 6.19 7.23 3.27
C CYS A 179 7.09 6.01 3.46
N ALA A 180 7.74 5.58 2.38
CA ALA A 180 8.84 4.65 2.49
C ALA A 180 9.99 5.34 3.23
N TYR A 181 10.68 4.63 4.11
CA TYR A 181 11.95 5.04 4.65
C TYR A 181 12.88 3.84 4.73
N VAL A 182 14.18 4.14 4.72
CA VAL A 182 15.21 3.10 4.69
C VAL A 182 16.10 3.19 5.90
N GLU A 183 16.10 2.09 6.64
CA GLU A 183 17.04 1.85 7.74
C GLU A 183 18.22 1.01 7.26
N GLN A 184 19.37 1.21 7.90
CA GLN A 184 20.59 0.49 7.58
C GLN A 184 20.67 -0.77 8.44
N ALA A 185 20.61 -1.93 7.79
CA ALA A 185 20.77 -3.21 8.46
C ALA A 185 22.16 -3.79 8.15
N TYR A 186 22.96 -4.04 9.19
CA TYR A 186 24.22 -4.75 9.06
C TYR A 186 24.01 -6.26 9.15
N ARG A 187 24.63 -7.00 8.24
CA ARG A 187 24.56 -8.46 8.15
C ARG A 187 25.95 -9.05 7.92
N SER A 188 26.08 -10.32 8.24
CA SER A 188 27.29 -11.10 8.02
C SER A 188 27.05 -12.07 6.88
N TRP A 189 28.00 -12.13 5.94
CA TRP A 189 27.93 -13.03 4.78
C TRP A 189 27.96 -14.51 5.19
N ASP A 190 28.48 -14.82 6.38
CA ASP A 190 28.52 -16.18 6.93
C ASP A 190 27.13 -16.82 7.10
N PHE A 191 26.07 -16.01 7.18
CA PHE A 191 24.69 -16.48 7.34
C PHE A 191 23.88 -16.42 6.04
N VAL A 192 24.53 -16.12 4.91
CA VAL A 192 23.91 -16.12 3.59
C VAL A 192 24.01 -17.53 2.99
N PRO A 193 22.89 -18.18 2.62
CA PRO A 193 22.90 -19.49 1.99
C PRO A 193 23.69 -19.50 0.67
N ASP A 194 24.27 -20.64 0.32
CA ASP A 194 25.11 -20.77 -0.88
C ASP A 194 24.37 -20.46 -2.20
N ASP A 195 23.05 -20.69 -2.23
CA ASP A 195 22.16 -20.39 -3.35
C ASP A 195 21.96 -18.88 -3.58
N VAL A 196 22.34 -18.05 -2.60
CA VAL A 196 22.19 -16.59 -2.66
C VAL A 196 23.51 -15.97 -3.13
N LEU A 197 23.49 -15.45 -4.36
CA LEU A 197 24.68 -14.87 -4.98
C LEU A 197 24.87 -13.39 -4.66
N ARG A 198 23.81 -12.69 -4.23
CA ARG A 198 23.81 -11.25 -4.01
C ARG A 198 23.26 -10.90 -2.62
N PRO A 199 23.76 -9.82 -1.99
CA PRO A 199 23.25 -9.34 -0.71
C PRO A 199 21.75 -9.08 -0.74
N LEU A 200 21.03 -9.50 0.29
CA LEU A 200 19.58 -9.40 0.38
C LEU A 200 19.15 -8.16 1.18
N ALA A 201 18.36 -7.30 0.55
CA ALA A 201 17.58 -6.28 1.26
C ALA A 201 16.40 -6.93 1.99
N ILE A 202 15.83 -6.20 2.95
CA ILE A 202 14.75 -6.70 3.81
C ILE A 202 13.56 -5.75 3.70
N THR A 203 12.35 -6.31 3.65
CA THR A 203 11.11 -5.57 3.87
C THR A 203 10.10 -6.50 4.55
N THR A 204 8.88 -6.01 4.81
CA THR A 204 7.76 -6.83 5.27
C THR A 204 6.87 -7.20 4.09
N LEU A 205 6.08 -8.27 4.23
CA LEU A 205 5.13 -8.67 3.18
C LEU A 205 4.10 -7.56 2.87
N SER A 206 3.61 -6.84 3.90
CA SER A 206 2.74 -5.68 3.71
C SER A 206 3.47 -4.50 3.06
N GLY A 207 4.76 -4.31 3.38
CA GLY A 207 5.64 -3.33 2.74
C GLY A 207 5.82 -3.64 1.25
N LEU A 208 6.09 -4.90 0.89
CA LEU A 208 6.21 -5.35 -0.50
C LEU A 208 4.92 -5.12 -1.29
N ALA A 209 3.76 -5.40 -0.69
CA ALA A 209 2.45 -5.12 -1.29
C ALA A 209 2.29 -3.63 -1.63
N ALA A 210 2.61 -2.75 -0.68
CA ALA A 210 2.58 -1.30 -0.87
C ALA A 210 3.61 -0.82 -1.91
N THR A 211 4.84 -1.34 -1.88
CA THR A 211 5.90 -1.07 -2.86
C THR A 211 5.45 -1.38 -4.28
N THR A 212 4.92 -2.58 -4.49
CA THR A 212 4.49 -3.07 -5.80
C THR A 212 3.46 -2.13 -6.41
N ARG A 213 2.43 -1.77 -5.64
CA ARG A 213 1.40 -0.82 -6.08
C ARG A 213 1.98 0.58 -6.38
N ARG A 214 2.84 1.11 -5.51
CA ARG A 214 3.40 2.48 -5.65
C ARG A 214 4.28 2.63 -6.88
N LEU A 215 4.97 1.56 -7.26
CA LEU A 215 5.78 1.50 -8.48
C LEU A 215 4.93 1.24 -9.74
N GLY A 216 3.61 1.08 -9.60
CA GLY A 216 2.69 0.92 -10.71
C GLY A 216 2.61 -0.51 -11.24
N LEU A 217 3.04 -1.49 -10.46
CA LEU A 217 2.86 -2.91 -10.77
C LEU A 217 1.48 -3.37 -10.32
N SER A 218 0.98 -4.44 -10.94
CA SER A 218 -0.25 -5.11 -10.55
C SER A 218 0.05 -6.57 -10.18
N TRP A 219 -0.50 -7.02 -9.05
CA TRP A 219 -0.36 -8.40 -8.61
C TRP A 219 -1.07 -9.37 -9.57
N LYS A 220 -0.36 -10.41 -9.97
CA LYS A 220 -0.88 -11.53 -10.78
C LYS A 220 -1.07 -12.78 -9.93
N GLN A 221 -0.18 -12.98 -8.96
CA GLN A 221 -0.27 -14.06 -7.98
C GLN A 221 0.24 -13.54 -6.63
N PHE A 222 -0.51 -13.80 -5.57
CA PHE A 222 -0.15 -13.40 -4.21
C PHE A 222 -0.50 -14.51 -3.23
N GLU A 223 0.36 -15.51 -3.12
CA GLU A 223 0.16 -16.69 -2.27
C GLU A 223 1.36 -16.90 -1.32
N PRO A 224 1.46 -16.10 -0.24
CA PRO A 224 2.60 -16.14 0.68
C PRO A 224 2.83 -17.52 1.31
N ASN A 225 1.76 -18.27 1.58
CA ASN A 225 1.83 -19.62 2.17
C ASN A 225 2.50 -20.65 1.24
N MET A 226 2.38 -20.48 -0.07
CA MET A 226 3.05 -21.33 -1.07
C MET A 226 4.39 -20.73 -1.51
N GLY A 227 4.68 -19.49 -1.10
CA GLY A 227 5.88 -18.75 -1.48
C GLY A 227 5.89 -18.25 -2.92
N THR A 228 4.72 -18.19 -3.57
CA THR A 228 4.54 -17.73 -4.94
C THR A 228 3.94 -16.34 -4.97
N LEU A 229 4.75 -15.35 -5.35
CA LEU A 229 4.41 -13.94 -5.45
C LEU A 229 4.89 -13.45 -6.81
N GLN A 230 3.97 -12.89 -7.61
CA GLN A 230 4.26 -12.37 -8.93
C GLN A 230 3.49 -11.08 -9.19
N ALA A 231 4.20 -10.04 -9.61
CA ALA A 231 3.61 -8.79 -10.07
C ALA A 231 4.34 -8.25 -11.29
N GLU A 232 3.59 -7.60 -12.17
CA GLU A 232 4.11 -6.99 -13.39
C GLU A 232 3.37 -5.69 -13.68
N GLY A 233 4.05 -4.80 -14.40
CA GLY A 233 3.50 -3.50 -14.79
C GLY A 233 4.58 -2.44 -14.79
N ASN A 234 4.35 -1.38 -15.57
CA ASN A 234 5.25 -0.23 -15.63
C ASN A 234 6.73 -0.60 -15.87
N HIS A 235 7.00 -1.45 -16.89
CA HIS A 235 8.35 -1.91 -17.25
C HIS A 235 9.14 -2.56 -16.11
N GLN A 236 8.43 -3.11 -15.12
CA GLN A 236 9.01 -3.74 -13.94
C GLN A 236 8.33 -5.08 -13.70
N VAL A 237 9.08 -6.00 -13.09
CA VAL A 237 8.60 -7.34 -12.74
C VAL A 237 9.13 -7.73 -11.36
N ILE A 238 8.25 -8.31 -10.55
CA ILE A 238 8.53 -8.93 -9.27
C ILE A 238 8.18 -10.41 -9.37
N THR A 239 9.12 -11.28 -9.01
CA THR A 239 8.90 -12.72 -8.90
C THR A 239 9.49 -13.23 -7.59
N SER A 240 9.00 -14.35 -7.07
CA SER A 240 9.53 -14.95 -5.86
C SER A 240 10.11 -16.34 -6.08
N THR A 241 11.03 -16.70 -5.18
CA THR A 241 11.55 -18.05 -4.99
C THR A 241 11.61 -18.34 -3.49
N VAL A 242 11.49 -19.61 -3.10
CA VAL A 242 11.59 -20.02 -1.69
C VAL A 242 12.95 -20.67 -1.47
N ILE A 243 13.73 -20.13 -0.52
CA ILE A 243 14.97 -20.75 -0.07
C ILE A 243 14.76 -21.36 1.30
N ARG A 244 15.12 -22.65 1.44
CA ARG A 244 14.95 -23.40 2.67
C ARG A 244 15.73 -22.75 3.82
N GLY A 245 15.05 -22.52 4.95
CA GLY A 245 15.64 -21.90 6.14
C GLY A 245 15.72 -20.37 6.11
N MET A 246 15.44 -19.74 4.96
CA MET A 246 15.42 -18.27 4.82
C MET A 246 14.01 -17.73 4.51
N GLY A 247 13.21 -18.46 3.73
CA GLY A 247 11.85 -18.07 3.36
C GLY A 247 11.78 -17.52 1.94
N VAL A 248 10.90 -16.54 1.72
CA VAL A 248 10.61 -15.98 0.40
C VAL A 248 11.66 -14.93 0.02
N ILE A 249 12.29 -15.13 -1.13
CA ILE A 249 13.20 -14.19 -1.78
C ILE A 249 12.53 -13.64 -3.03
N ILE A 250 12.53 -12.32 -3.15
CA ILE A 250 11.99 -11.55 -4.25
C ILE A 250 13.10 -11.18 -5.20
N HIS A 251 12.87 -11.47 -6.47
CA HIS A 251 13.67 -10.98 -7.60
C HIS A 251 12.94 -9.79 -8.19
N TYR A 252 13.57 -8.61 -8.10
CA TYR A 252 13.09 -7.40 -8.75
C TYR A 252 13.88 -7.17 -10.04
N LEU A 253 13.14 -7.04 -11.14
CA LEU A 253 13.70 -6.79 -12.47
C LEU A 253 13.08 -5.52 -13.04
N ARG A 254 13.93 -4.73 -13.69
CA ARG A 254 13.55 -3.47 -14.33
C ARG A 254 13.99 -3.49 -15.78
N ASP A 255 13.08 -3.17 -16.69
CA ASP A 255 13.41 -2.94 -18.09
C ASP A 255 14.02 -1.53 -18.26
N PRO A 256 15.20 -1.39 -18.91
CA PRO A 256 15.83 -0.10 -19.21
C PRO A 256 14.92 0.88 -19.97
N ASP A 257 13.94 0.39 -20.72
CA ASP A 257 13.03 1.23 -21.50
C ASP A 257 12.13 2.11 -20.62
N LEU A 258 12.01 1.83 -19.32
CA LEU A 258 11.28 2.67 -18.35
C LEU A 258 11.77 4.13 -18.33
N ASP A 259 13.06 4.37 -18.51
CA ASP A 259 13.61 5.74 -18.52
C ASP A 259 13.15 6.54 -19.75
N SER A 260 12.78 5.84 -20.83
CA SER A 260 12.26 6.43 -22.06
C SER A 260 10.73 6.52 -22.10
N ASP A 261 10.03 5.77 -21.22
CA ASP A 261 8.57 5.77 -21.15
C ASP A 261 8.04 6.88 -20.23
N ALA A 262 7.71 8.02 -20.85
CA ALA A 262 7.07 9.14 -20.16
C ALA A 262 5.73 8.74 -19.49
N LEU A 263 5.02 7.75 -20.02
CA LEU A 263 3.75 7.28 -19.46
C LEU A 263 4.00 6.46 -18.19
N GLY A 264 4.97 5.57 -18.22
CA GLY A 264 5.40 4.78 -17.07
C GLY A 264 5.95 5.62 -15.92
N GLN A 265 6.69 6.68 -16.26
CA GLN A 265 7.10 7.70 -15.29
C GLN A 265 5.88 8.43 -14.69
N LYS A 266 4.92 8.88 -15.53
CA LYS A 266 3.68 9.49 -15.02
C LYS A 266 2.90 8.54 -14.11
N HIS A 267 2.85 7.24 -14.43
CA HIS A 267 2.17 6.24 -13.63
C HIS A 267 2.82 6.06 -12.25
N LEU A 268 4.16 5.94 -12.21
CA LEU A 268 4.94 5.93 -10.97
C LEU A 268 4.60 7.16 -10.12
N TYR A 269 4.51 8.33 -10.74
CA TYR A 269 4.21 9.56 -10.03
C TYR A 269 2.76 9.61 -9.57
N SER A 270 1.74 9.25 -10.35
CA SER A 270 0.34 9.50 -9.95
C SER A 270 -0.24 8.60 -8.86
N THR A 271 0.49 7.61 -8.33
CA THR A 271 -0.03 6.72 -7.27
C THR A 271 -0.25 7.44 -5.94
N SER A 272 -1.37 7.15 -5.25
CA SER A 272 -1.63 7.69 -3.91
C SER A 272 -0.60 7.17 -2.89
N PRO A 273 0.01 8.01 -2.03
CA PRO A 273 0.88 7.57 -0.95
C PRO A 273 0.15 7.36 0.39
N LEU A 274 -1.18 7.50 0.42
CA LEU A 274 -1.96 7.47 1.64
C LEU A 274 -2.20 6.03 2.12
N SER A 275 -2.15 5.83 3.43
CA SER A 275 -2.39 4.53 4.08
C SER A 275 -3.76 3.94 3.72
N GLN A 276 -4.81 4.75 3.58
CA GLN A 276 -6.13 4.28 3.16
C GLN A 276 -6.11 3.68 1.74
N ALA A 277 -5.26 4.20 0.84
CA ALA A 277 -5.10 3.62 -0.50
C ALA A 277 -4.34 2.27 -0.45
N ASP A 278 -3.42 2.10 0.50
CA ASP A 278 -2.78 0.81 0.76
C ASP A 278 -3.75 -0.19 1.38
N GLU A 279 -4.69 0.25 2.23
CA GLU A 279 -5.73 -0.60 2.83
C GLU A 279 -6.75 -1.08 1.77
N LEU A 280 -7.12 -0.24 0.80
CA LEU A 280 -7.99 -0.65 -0.32
C LEU A 280 -7.43 -1.82 -1.12
N LEU A 281 -6.10 -1.96 -1.20
CA LEU A 281 -5.44 -3.10 -1.87
C LEU A 281 -5.82 -4.45 -1.24
N PHE A 282 -6.15 -4.45 0.05
CA PHE A 282 -6.54 -5.63 0.83
C PHE A 282 -8.07 -5.74 1.02
N GLY A 283 -8.85 -5.04 0.19
CA GLY A 283 -10.31 -5.03 0.31
C GLY A 283 -10.84 -4.27 1.53
N ARG A 284 -10.00 -3.48 2.20
CA ARG A 284 -10.34 -2.73 3.42
C ARG A 284 -10.64 -1.28 3.09
N ILE A 285 -11.80 -0.79 3.53
CA ILE A 285 -12.15 0.63 3.38
C ILE A 285 -11.69 1.38 4.62
N GLY A 286 -10.74 2.29 4.43
CA GLY A 286 -10.38 3.27 5.46
C GLY A 286 -11.43 4.37 5.51
N HIS A 287 -12.27 4.38 6.55
CA HIS A 287 -13.27 5.42 6.75
C HIS A 287 -12.64 6.74 7.23
N THR A 288 -13.27 7.87 6.90
CA THR A 288 -12.88 9.17 7.43
C THR A 288 -13.61 9.43 8.75
N ASP A 289 -12.92 9.92 9.77
CA ASP A 289 -13.54 10.40 11.03
C ASP A 289 -14.58 11.51 10.75
N LEU A 290 -14.46 12.15 9.58
CA LEU A 290 -15.34 13.18 9.02
C LEU A 290 -16.84 12.85 9.11
N PHE A 291 -17.22 11.57 8.98
CA PHE A 291 -18.63 11.18 9.00
C PHE A 291 -19.12 10.65 10.36
N ASN A 292 -18.28 10.70 11.41
CA ASN A 292 -18.58 10.27 12.78
C ASN A 292 -19.48 9.01 12.77
N LEU A 293 -19.04 7.95 12.10
CA LEU A 293 -19.79 6.70 12.04
C LEU A 293 -20.13 6.28 13.48
N HIS A 294 -21.36 5.82 13.69
CA HIS A 294 -21.99 5.51 14.98
C HIS A 294 -20.98 5.17 16.08
N ARG A 295 -21.11 5.73 17.28
CA ARG A 295 -20.12 5.55 18.37
C ARG A 295 -19.93 4.09 18.83
N GLU A 296 -20.85 3.19 18.49
CA GLU A 296 -20.71 1.73 18.70
C GLU A 296 -19.91 1.03 17.58
N LEU A 297 -19.63 1.73 16.47
CA LEU A 297 -18.86 1.31 15.31
C LEU A 297 -17.54 2.12 15.12
N PRO A 298 -16.81 2.55 16.18
CA PRO A 298 -15.71 3.52 16.06
C PRO A 298 -14.46 2.97 15.37
N HIS A 299 -14.43 1.65 15.11
CA HIS A 299 -13.34 0.94 14.45
C HIS A 299 -13.83 0.02 13.34
N LEU A 300 -14.99 0.35 12.73
CA LEU A 300 -15.58 -0.47 11.68
C LEU A 300 -14.70 -0.41 10.44
N ILE A 301 -13.83 -1.41 10.31
CA ILE A 301 -13.10 -1.66 9.07
C ILE A 301 -14.04 -2.47 8.19
N LEU A 302 -14.49 -1.86 7.10
CA LEU A 302 -15.37 -2.53 6.16
C LEU A 302 -14.53 -3.38 5.21
N HIS A 303 -14.93 -4.64 5.04
CA HIS A 303 -14.29 -5.58 4.14
C HIS A 303 -15.22 -5.88 2.97
N ILE A 304 -14.77 -5.57 1.75
CA ILE A 304 -15.58 -5.68 0.53
C ILE A 304 -14.83 -6.34 -0.62
N GLY A 305 -13.80 -7.14 -0.32
CA GLY A 305 -12.97 -7.81 -1.32
C GLY A 305 -13.64 -9.02 -1.96
N THR A 306 -14.36 -9.80 -1.15
CA THR A 306 -15.01 -11.06 -1.54
C THR A 306 -16.44 -11.15 -0.98
N LEU A 307 -17.22 -12.15 -1.41
CA LEU A 307 -18.55 -12.42 -0.86
C LEU A 307 -18.48 -12.77 0.64
N ALA A 308 -17.43 -13.46 1.07
CA ALA A 308 -17.20 -13.78 2.47
C ALA A 308 -16.98 -12.51 3.30
N ASP A 309 -16.17 -11.58 2.77
CA ASP A 309 -15.89 -10.29 3.41
C ASP A 309 -17.17 -9.48 3.59
N VAL A 310 -17.98 -9.36 2.53
CA VAL A 310 -19.25 -8.63 2.55
C VAL A 310 -20.24 -9.28 3.51
N THR A 311 -20.33 -10.61 3.53
CA THR A 311 -21.19 -11.36 4.46
C THR A 311 -20.81 -11.11 5.92
N SER A 312 -19.52 -10.91 6.21
CA SER A 312 -19.05 -10.57 7.56
C SER A 312 -19.28 -9.09 7.92
N THR A 313 -19.25 -8.21 6.92
CA THR A 313 -19.22 -6.75 7.12
C THR A 313 -20.62 -6.14 7.20
N LEU A 314 -21.55 -6.55 6.33
CA LEU A 314 -22.88 -5.94 6.26
C LEU A 314 -23.68 -6.06 7.56
N PRO A 315 -23.68 -7.18 8.30
CA PRO A 315 -24.41 -7.26 9.56
C PRO A 315 -23.96 -6.22 10.60
N ALA A 316 -22.67 -5.85 10.60
CA ALA A 316 -22.15 -4.81 11.49
C ALA A 316 -22.61 -3.40 11.08
N LEU A 317 -22.86 -3.16 9.78
CA LEU A 317 -23.37 -1.87 9.29
C LEU A 317 -24.90 -1.73 9.48
N PHE A 318 -25.62 -2.85 9.53
CA PHE A 318 -27.09 -2.94 9.58
C PHE A 318 -27.61 -3.54 10.88
N SER A 319 -26.89 -3.38 12.00
CA SER A 319 -27.10 -4.08 13.29
C SER A 319 -28.57 -4.10 13.78
N ASP A 320 -29.38 -3.15 13.34
CA ASP A 320 -30.77 -2.96 13.76
C ASP A 320 -31.82 -3.42 12.73
N THR A 321 -31.44 -4.07 11.62
CA THR A 321 -32.38 -4.39 10.53
C THR A 321 -32.10 -5.75 9.84
N PRO A 322 -33.14 -6.48 9.38
CA PRO A 322 -32.97 -7.69 8.56
C PRO A 322 -32.52 -7.37 7.12
N ALA A 323 -32.24 -6.10 6.80
CA ALA A 323 -31.88 -5.69 5.44
C ALA A 323 -30.52 -6.26 5.01
N ALA A 324 -29.57 -6.46 5.93
CA ALA A 324 -28.28 -7.10 5.61
C ALA A 324 -28.47 -8.51 5.03
N ASP A 325 -29.31 -9.35 5.64
CA ASP A 325 -29.53 -10.72 5.17
C ASP A 325 -30.13 -10.75 3.76
N ASN A 326 -31.10 -9.88 3.48
CA ASN A 326 -31.71 -9.76 2.16
C ASN A 326 -30.70 -9.29 1.10
N ILE A 327 -29.84 -8.33 1.45
CA ILE A 327 -28.77 -7.85 0.58
C ILE A 327 -27.78 -8.97 0.31
N ILE A 328 -27.30 -9.67 1.34
CA ILE A 328 -26.36 -10.79 1.21
C ILE A 328 -26.93 -11.89 0.33
N ALA A 329 -28.21 -12.26 0.52
CA ALA A 329 -28.89 -13.25 -0.30
C ALA A 329 -28.93 -12.83 -1.78
N THR A 330 -29.25 -11.56 -2.05
CA THR A 330 -29.27 -11.01 -3.42
C THR A 330 -27.88 -11.03 -4.06
N LEU A 331 -26.85 -10.60 -3.33
CA LEU A 331 -25.47 -10.60 -3.81
C LEU A 331 -24.95 -12.01 -4.08
N ARG A 332 -25.27 -12.97 -3.20
CA ARG A 332 -24.94 -14.39 -3.38
C ARG A 332 -25.58 -14.94 -4.65
N ALA A 333 -26.88 -14.72 -4.84
CA ALA A 333 -27.58 -15.17 -6.04
C ALA A 333 -26.97 -14.60 -7.33
N ARG A 334 -26.61 -13.30 -7.33
CA ARG A 334 -25.91 -12.67 -8.46
C ARG A 334 -24.52 -13.28 -8.68
N SER A 335 -23.74 -13.48 -7.61
CA SER A 335 -22.42 -14.09 -7.69
C SER A 335 -22.47 -15.51 -8.26
N GLU A 336 -23.41 -16.34 -7.80
CA GLU A 336 -23.62 -17.72 -8.26
C GLU A 336 -24.08 -17.78 -9.73
N SER A 337 -24.83 -16.78 -10.21
CA SER A 337 -25.22 -16.66 -11.62
C SER A 337 -24.07 -16.24 -12.56
N GLY A 338 -22.90 -15.90 -12.04
CA GLY A 338 -21.74 -15.45 -12.82
C GLY A 338 -21.84 -13.98 -13.29
N ASP A 339 -22.69 -13.18 -12.66
CA ASP A 339 -22.77 -11.73 -12.90
C ASP A 339 -21.43 -11.06 -12.54
N LYS A 340 -20.82 -10.34 -13.48
CA LYS A 340 -19.54 -9.65 -13.27
C LYS A 340 -19.67 -8.45 -12.34
N ASP A 341 -20.89 -7.91 -12.22
CA ASP A 341 -21.21 -6.70 -11.48
C ASP A 341 -22.06 -7.02 -10.25
N TRP A 342 -21.94 -8.26 -9.75
CA TRP A 342 -22.73 -8.75 -8.64
C TRP A 342 -22.58 -7.90 -7.36
N MET A 343 -21.46 -7.17 -7.19
CA MET A 343 -21.25 -6.24 -6.08
C MET A 343 -21.65 -4.78 -6.38
N GLU A 344 -22.22 -4.46 -7.55
CA GLU A 344 -22.54 -3.09 -7.96
C GLU A 344 -23.19 -2.23 -6.84
N PRO A 345 -24.22 -2.70 -6.10
CA PRO A 345 -24.86 -1.87 -5.08
C PRO A 345 -23.93 -1.56 -3.90
N VAL A 346 -23.11 -2.53 -3.49
CA VAL A 346 -22.19 -2.43 -2.34
C VAL A 346 -20.93 -1.66 -2.70
N ASN A 347 -20.55 -1.63 -3.98
CA ASN A 347 -19.36 -0.91 -4.42
C ASN A 347 -19.48 0.62 -4.28
N ASP A 348 -20.71 1.16 -4.15
CA ASP A 348 -20.90 2.57 -3.82
C ASP A 348 -20.39 2.94 -2.42
N ILE A 349 -20.33 1.98 -1.49
CA ILE A 349 -19.81 2.18 -0.13
C ILE A 349 -18.41 2.80 -0.16
N VAL A 350 -17.57 2.39 -1.12
CA VAL A 350 -16.22 2.94 -1.31
C VAL A 350 -16.30 4.45 -1.51
N ALA A 351 -17.13 4.91 -2.46
CA ALA A 351 -17.26 6.31 -2.79
C ALA A 351 -18.07 7.11 -1.76
N PHE A 352 -18.88 6.47 -0.92
CA PHE A 352 -19.58 7.14 0.19
C PHE A 352 -18.66 7.35 1.39
N LEU A 353 -17.86 6.35 1.77
CA LEU A 353 -17.15 6.36 3.06
C LEU A 353 -15.68 6.75 2.97
N THR A 354 -15.04 6.55 1.81
CA THR A 354 -13.61 6.82 1.65
C THR A 354 -13.37 8.32 1.46
N PRO A 355 -12.37 8.92 2.11
CA PRO A 355 -11.98 10.30 1.82
C PRO A 355 -11.38 10.40 0.42
N PHE A 356 -11.11 11.61 -0.06
CA PHE A 356 -10.25 11.75 -1.22
C PHE A 356 -8.84 11.29 -0.90
N LEU A 357 -8.30 10.45 -1.79
CA LEU A 357 -7.05 9.75 -1.59
C LEU A 357 -5.87 10.45 -2.30
N GLY A 358 -5.95 11.74 -2.53
CA GLY A 358 -4.90 12.53 -3.18
C GLY A 358 -4.17 13.46 -2.21
N VAL A 359 -2.91 13.75 -2.52
CA VAL A 359 -2.09 14.75 -1.79
C VAL A 359 -2.21 16.16 -2.37
N SER A 360 -2.94 16.31 -3.48
CA SER A 360 -3.22 17.59 -4.13
C SER A 360 -4.60 17.56 -4.75
N SER A 361 -5.32 18.68 -4.66
CA SER A 361 -6.62 18.87 -5.32
C SER A 361 -6.52 18.96 -6.84
N ASN A 362 -5.30 19.17 -7.36
CA ASN A 362 -5.06 19.42 -8.78
C ASN A 362 -4.66 18.14 -9.52
N THR A 363 -4.67 17.00 -8.85
CA THR A 363 -4.25 15.73 -9.45
C THR A 363 -5.27 14.66 -9.15
N ARG A 364 -5.35 13.69 -10.07
CA ARG A 364 -6.17 12.50 -9.89
C ARG A 364 -5.29 11.34 -9.43
N PRO A 365 -5.32 10.96 -8.16
CA PRO A 365 -4.50 9.85 -7.66
C PRO A 365 -4.93 8.53 -8.30
N VAL A 366 -3.93 7.69 -8.59
CA VAL A 366 -4.13 6.28 -8.93
C VAL A 366 -4.28 5.48 -7.64
N ILE A 367 -5.39 4.73 -7.54
CA ILE A 367 -5.77 3.92 -6.38
C ILE A 367 -6.11 2.49 -6.83
N PRO A 368 -5.91 1.47 -5.98
CA PRO A 368 -6.39 0.12 -6.27
C PRO A 368 -7.91 0.04 -6.10
N TRP A 369 -8.57 -0.89 -6.82
CA TRP A 369 -9.95 -1.27 -6.51
C TRP A 369 -9.96 -2.40 -5.49
N PRO A 370 -10.88 -2.39 -4.50
CA PRO A 370 -10.89 -3.38 -3.43
C PRO A 370 -11.40 -4.76 -3.84
N ASN A 371 -11.99 -4.92 -5.03
CA ASN A 371 -12.49 -6.21 -5.54
C ASN A 371 -12.39 -6.28 -7.07
N THR A 372 -12.90 -7.38 -7.66
CA THR A 372 -12.86 -7.62 -9.11
C THR A 372 -14.13 -7.21 -9.85
N SER A 373 -15.19 -6.80 -9.14
CA SER A 373 -16.48 -6.41 -9.73
C SER A 373 -16.39 -5.02 -10.37
N ALA A 374 -17.28 -4.67 -11.32
CA ALA A 374 -17.31 -3.29 -11.83
C ALA A 374 -17.67 -2.26 -10.74
N ARG A 375 -17.38 -0.99 -11.03
CA ARG A 375 -17.67 0.14 -10.13
C ARG A 375 -19.19 0.27 -9.90
N GLY A 376 -19.57 0.75 -8.71
CA GLY A 376 -20.98 0.82 -8.30
C GLY A 376 -21.82 1.84 -9.09
N MET A 377 -23.11 1.95 -8.75
CA MET A 377 -24.09 2.79 -9.44
C MET A 377 -23.63 4.25 -9.59
N THR A 378 -22.95 4.81 -8.59
CA THR A 378 -22.43 6.20 -8.61
C THR A 378 -21.37 6.45 -9.70
N HIS A 379 -20.91 5.39 -10.37
CA HIS A 379 -20.00 5.50 -11.50
C HIS A 379 -20.69 5.99 -12.78
N THR A 380 -21.89 5.52 -13.08
CA THR A 380 -22.57 5.70 -14.38
C THR A 380 -23.73 6.70 -14.33
N VAL A 381 -24.36 6.86 -13.17
CA VAL A 381 -25.62 7.62 -13.04
C VAL A 381 -25.50 9.15 -13.05
N PHE A 382 -24.37 9.70 -13.47
CA PHE A 382 -24.09 11.14 -13.34
C PHE A 382 -25.12 12.04 -14.05
N ARG A 383 -25.40 11.76 -15.32
CA ARG A 383 -26.43 12.47 -16.08
C ARG A 383 -27.86 12.14 -15.60
N PRO A 384 -28.23 10.86 -15.45
CA PRO A 384 -29.51 10.48 -14.85
C PRO A 384 -29.82 11.20 -13.54
N PHE A 385 -28.83 11.38 -12.66
CA PHE A 385 -29.00 12.10 -11.41
C PHE A 385 -29.37 13.57 -11.63
N ARG A 386 -28.72 14.28 -12.57
CA ARG A 386 -29.08 15.67 -12.89
C ARG A 386 -30.50 15.79 -13.41
N ASP A 387 -30.88 14.90 -14.32
CA ASP A 387 -32.18 14.95 -14.96
C ASP A 387 -33.29 14.74 -13.92
N GLU A 388 -33.14 13.75 -13.05
CA GLU A 388 -34.08 13.50 -11.95
C GLU A 388 -34.05 14.58 -10.86
N LEU A 389 -32.88 15.13 -10.53
CA LEU A 389 -32.77 16.29 -9.63
C LEU A 389 -33.53 17.50 -10.21
N THR A 390 -33.32 17.80 -11.50
CA THR A 390 -34.03 18.88 -12.19
C THR A 390 -35.55 18.65 -12.16
N ALA A 391 -35.99 17.42 -12.43
CA ALA A 391 -37.40 17.05 -12.38
C ALA A 391 -37.99 17.18 -10.97
N LEU A 392 -37.24 16.79 -9.93
CA LEU A 392 -37.64 16.95 -8.54
C LEU A 392 -37.85 18.43 -8.20
N LEU A 393 -36.90 19.30 -8.56
CA LEU A 393 -36.98 20.73 -8.29
C LEU A 393 -38.19 21.37 -8.99
N LEU A 394 -38.44 20.98 -10.24
CA LEU A 394 -39.62 21.44 -10.98
C LEU A 394 -40.94 21.00 -10.31
N ARG A 395 -41.00 19.77 -9.78
CA ARG A 395 -42.19 19.26 -9.07
C ARG A 395 -42.44 19.98 -7.74
N ARG A 396 -41.37 20.32 -7.01
CA ARG A 396 -41.43 20.97 -5.69
C ARG A 396 -41.74 22.48 -5.79
N GLY A 397 -41.38 23.14 -6.90
CA GLY A 397 -41.69 24.55 -7.12
C GLY A 397 -41.15 25.46 -6.01
N SER A 398 -42.04 26.13 -5.27
CA SER A 398 -41.67 27.04 -4.17
C SER A 398 -41.24 26.33 -2.87
N THR A 399 -41.38 25.00 -2.78
CA THR A 399 -41.03 24.20 -1.60
C THR A 399 -39.63 23.59 -1.67
N VAL A 400 -38.84 23.93 -2.69
CA VAL A 400 -37.46 23.46 -2.87
C VAL A 400 -36.56 24.05 -1.79
N SER A 401 -35.67 23.22 -1.21
CA SER A 401 -34.65 23.69 -0.27
C SER A 401 -33.55 24.49 -0.98
N SER A 402 -32.91 25.41 -0.24
CA SER A 402 -31.76 26.15 -0.75
C SER A 402 -30.60 25.23 -1.16
N GLU A 403 -30.40 24.13 -0.43
CA GLU A 403 -29.31 23.19 -0.71
C GLU A 403 -29.57 22.36 -1.98
N SER A 404 -30.80 21.92 -2.22
CA SER A 404 -31.18 21.26 -3.47
C SER A 404 -30.92 22.15 -4.70
N HIS A 405 -31.25 23.45 -4.61
CA HIS A 405 -30.90 24.43 -5.65
C HIS A 405 -29.39 24.59 -5.81
N ARG A 406 -28.65 24.65 -4.69
CA ARG A 406 -27.19 24.76 -4.69
C ARG A 406 -26.54 23.54 -5.33
N LEU A 407 -26.98 22.33 -5.03
CA LEU A 407 -26.47 21.08 -5.62
C LEU A 407 -26.68 21.05 -7.14
N LEU A 408 -27.87 21.44 -7.62
CA LEU A 408 -28.12 21.54 -9.06
C LEU A 408 -27.23 22.61 -9.71
N SER A 409 -27.03 23.74 -9.05
CA SER A 409 -26.13 24.79 -9.53
C SER A 409 -24.68 24.30 -9.61
N LEU A 410 -24.17 23.64 -8.57
CA LEU A 410 -22.83 23.05 -8.55
C LEU A 410 -22.65 22.04 -9.69
N TYR A 411 -23.62 21.14 -9.88
CA TYR A 411 -23.61 20.21 -11.00
C TYR A 411 -23.58 20.95 -12.34
N THR A 412 -24.46 21.93 -12.54
CA THR A 412 -24.60 22.64 -13.82
C THR A 412 -23.36 23.46 -14.14
N SER A 413 -22.73 24.07 -13.13
CA SER A 413 -21.45 24.76 -13.27
C SER A 413 -20.34 23.80 -13.69
N LEU A 414 -20.32 22.61 -13.10
CA LEU A 414 -19.38 21.55 -13.48
C LEU A 414 -19.67 21.13 -14.94
N GLU A 415 -20.91 20.80 -15.30
CA GLU A 415 -21.30 20.43 -16.67
C GLU A 415 -20.94 21.48 -17.71
N ALA A 416 -21.21 22.75 -17.43
CA ALA A 416 -20.87 23.85 -18.32
C ALA A 416 -19.34 23.95 -18.56
N ARG A 417 -18.55 23.71 -17.51
CA ARG A 417 -17.07 23.74 -17.58
C ARG A 417 -16.51 22.61 -18.45
N PHE A 418 -17.15 21.44 -18.43
CA PHE A 418 -16.69 20.24 -19.14
C PHE A 418 -17.32 20.03 -20.53
N LYS A 419 -18.24 20.89 -20.97
CA LYS A 419 -18.79 20.89 -22.33
C LYS A 419 -17.78 21.47 -23.33
N HIS A 420 -16.77 20.69 -23.70
CA HIS A 420 -15.82 21.08 -24.77
C HIS A 420 -16.35 20.78 -26.18
N PRO A 421 -15.98 21.60 -27.20
CA PRO A 421 -16.22 21.31 -28.61
C PRO A 421 -15.67 19.92 -29.00
N PRO A 422 -16.28 19.17 -29.93
CA PRO A 422 -15.82 17.83 -30.34
C PRO A 422 -14.34 17.75 -30.74
N ALA A 423 -13.76 18.84 -31.24
CA ALA A 423 -12.35 18.94 -31.62
C ALA A 423 -11.37 19.12 -30.43
N GLN A 424 -11.87 19.54 -29.26
CA GLN A 424 -11.13 19.70 -28.00
C GLN A 424 -11.57 18.68 -26.95
N ARG A 425 -12.53 17.80 -27.26
CA ARG A 425 -12.84 16.64 -26.43
C ARG A 425 -11.60 15.79 -26.39
N ASP A 426 -10.89 15.85 -25.28
CA ASP A 426 -9.91 14.86 -24.92
C ASP A 426 -10.55 13.49 -25.14
N ARG A 427 -10.01 12.70 -26.07
CA ARG A 427 -10.52 11.35 -26.36
C ARG A 427 -10.45 10.47 -25.11
N SER A 428 -9.73 10.90 -24.07
CA SER A 428 -9.43 10.20 -22.84
C SER A 428 -10.33 10.56 -21.63
N PHE A 429 -11.00 11.72 -21.60
CA PHE A 429 -11.94 12.13 -20.54
C PHE A 429 -13.40 12.04 -21.02
N SER A 430 -14.17 11.10 -20.47
CA SER A 430 -15.63 11.12 -20.62
C SER A 430 -16.24 11.73 -19.37
N TRP A 431 -16.84 12.91 -19.54
CA TRP A 431 -17.69 13.58 -18.55
C TRP A 431 -18.79 12.65 -18.00
N GLU A 432 -19.26 11.73 -18.84
CA GLU A 432 -20.37 10.83 -18.55
C GLU A 432 -19.94 9.56 -17.84
N ILE A 433 -18.79 8.99 -18.20
CA ILE A 433 -18.33 7.68 -17.70
C ILE A 433 -16.87 7.82 -17.26
N PRO A 434 -16.57 7.76 -15.94
CA PRO A 434 -15.19 7.77 -15.50
C PRO A 434 -14.48 6.55 -16.10
N LYS A 435 -13.47 6.75 -16.96
CA LYS A 435 -12.87 5.61 -17.67
C LYS A 435 -12.32 4.56 -16.70
N LEU A 436 -12.69 3.31 -16.98
CA LEU A 436 -12.28 2.09 -16.28
C LEU A 436 -10.94 1.53 -16.79
N THR A 437 -10.30 2.21 -17.73
CA THR A 437 -9.10 1.71 -18.42
C THR A 437 -8.06 2.81 -18.60
N PHE A 438 -6.84 2.48 -18.22
CA PHE A 438 -5.63 3.27 -18.43
C PHE A 438 -5.20 3.13 -19.90
N LYS A 439 -5.56 4.09 -20.75
CA LYS A 439 -4.86 4.31 -22.02
C LYS A 439 -4.14 5.65 -21.91
N GLY A 440 -2.88 5.67 -22.33
CA GLY A 440 -1.88 6.73 -22.09
C GLY A 440 -2.15 8.13 -22.64
N GLU A 441 -3.38 8.46 -23.02
CA GLU A 441 -3.78 9.75 -23.58
C GLU A 441 -4.13 10.81 -22.51
N LEU A 442 -4.07 10.45 -21.21
CA LEU A 442 -4.55 11.27 -20.08
C LEU A 442 -3.70 12.52 -19.75
N ALA A 443 -2.74 12.96 -20.58
CA ALA A 443 -1.57 13.67 -20.05
C ALA A 443 -1.57 15.20 -19.96
N THR A 444 -2.43 15.95 -20.66
CA THR A 444 -2.18 17.40 -20.84
C THR A 444 -3.29 18.37 -20.41
N SER A 445 -4.49 17.91 -20.00
CA SER A 445 -5.62 18.78 -19.62
C SER A 445 -6.06 18.71 -18.13
N GLU A 446 -5.48 17.83 -17.32
CA GLU A 446 -6.17 17.31 -16.12
C GLU A 446 -6.22 18.22 -14.86
N ALA A 447 -5.32 19.19 -14.71
CA ALA A 447 -5.13 19.84 -13.41
C ALA A 447 -6.27 20.80 -13.02
N PHE A 448 -6.76 21.56 -14.00
CA PHE A 448 -7.88 22.49 -13.81
C PHE A 448 -9.20 21.76 -13.60
N ASP A 449 -9.33 20.59 -14.21
CA ASP A 449 -10.50 19.74 -14.17
C ASP A 449 -10.64 19.02 -12.83
N ALA A 450 -9.54 18.46 -12.34
CA ALA A 450 -9.48 17.84 -11.01
C ALA A 450 -9.85 18.84 -9.91
N ARG A 451 -9.33 20.07 -9.97
CA ARG A 451 -9.63 21.10 -8.98
C ARG A 451 -11.11 21.47 -8.94
N ALA A 452 -11.75 21.59 -10.11
CA ALA A 452 -13.18 21.89 -10.20
C ALA A 452 -14.05 20.83 -9.52
N ILE A 453 -13.74 19.56 -9.80
CA ILE A 453 -14.47 18.41 -9.24
C ILE A 453 -14.21 18.32 -7.73
N TRP A 454 -12.98 18.61 -7.29
CA TRP A 454 -12.61 18.71 -5.88
C TRP A 454 -13.41 19.79 -5.14
N ASP A 455 -13.53 20.98 -5.72
CA ASP A 455 -14.28 22.07 -5.08
C ASP A 455 -15.77 21.68 -4.91
N VAL A 456 -16.38 21.03 -5.91
CA VAL A 456 -17.76 20.50 -5.78
C VAL A 456 -17.84 19.40 -4.72
N MET A 457 -16.88 18.46 -4.69
CA MET A 457 -16.83 17.42 -3.68
C MET A 457 -16.74 18.03 -2.27
N SER A 458 -15.86 19.00 -2.06
CA SER A 458 -15.68 19.69 -0.78
C SER A 458 -16.94 20.42 -0.34
N GLU A 459 -17.70 20.99 -1.29
CA GLU A 459 -18.97 21.64 -0.93
C GLU A 459 -20.07 20.65 -0.60
N CYS A 460 -20.10 19.49 -1.25
CA CYS A 460 -20.99 18.40 -0.82
C CYS A 460 -20.65 17.93 0.61
N GLU A 461 -19.36 17.81 0.95
CA GLU A 461 -18.94 17.46 2.31
C GLU A 461 -19.31 18.55 3.32
N SER A 462 -19.22 19.83 2.95
CA SER A 462 -19.66 20.96 3.77
C SER A 462 -21.18 20.91 4.06
N ILE A 463 -21.99 20.61 3.04
CA ILE A 463 -23.45 20.42 3.17
C ILE A 463 -23.75 19.24 4.10
N LEU A 464 -23.06 18.11 3.91
CA LEU A 464 -23.23 16.92 4.75
C LEU A 464 -22.88 17.23 6.21
N HIS A 465 -21.75 17.90 6.49
CA HIS A 465 -21.36 18.26 7.85
C HIS A 465 -22.35 19.16 8.58
N ALA A 466 -22.98 20.08 7.86
CA ALA A 466 -23.99 20.97 8.43
C ALA A 466 -25.32 20.24 8.73
N ASN A 467 -25.54 19.08 8.12
CA ASN A 467 -26.80 18.36 8.19
C ASN A 467 -27.01 17.65 9.56
N PRO A 468 -28.22 17.69 10.15
CA PRO A 468 -28.50 17.04 11.44
C PRO A 468 -28.18 15.54 11.48
N ILE A 469 -28.36 14.81 10.37
CA ILE A 469 -28.09 13.35 10.32
C ILE A 469 -26.60 13.07 10.61
N ILE A 470 -25.71 13.84 9.98
CA ILE A 470 -24.26 13.65 10.10
C ILE A 470 -23.78 14.18 11.45
N ARG A 471 -24.33 15.30 11.93
CA ARG A 471 -24.06 15.80 13.29
C ARG A 471 -24.47 14.82 14.37
N ALA A 472 -25.49 14.00 14.13
CA ALA A 472 -25.90 12.90 15.01
C ALA A 472 -25.03 11.63 14.87
N GLY A 473 -24.03 11.60 13.99
CA GLY A 473 -23.21 10.40 13.71
C GLY A 473 -23.95 9.28 12.97
N ARG A 474 -25.05 9.62 12.27
CA ARG A 474 -25.94 8.68 11.58
C ARG A 474 -25.69 8.62 10.06
N TYR A 475 -24.49 8.97 9.59
CA TYR A 475 -24.17 8.89 8.16
C TYR A 475 -24.30 7.46 7.59
N HIS A 476 -23.92 6.44 8.38
CA HIS A 476 -24.09 5.04 8.01
C HIS A 476 -25.54 4.66 7.72
N ALA A 477 -26.51 5.23 8.44
CA ALA A 477 -27.93 4.98 8.22
C ALA A 477 -28.38 5.45 6.84
N LEU A 478 -27.86 6.60 6.38
CA LEU A 478 -28.10 7.13 5.04
C LEU A 478 -27.55 6.17 3.95
N VAL A 479 -26.34 5.63 4.18
CA VAL A 479 -25.73 4.62 3.30
C VAL A 479 -26.54 3.33 3.29
N VAL A 480 -26.98 2.86 4.46
CA VAL A 480 -27.85 1.68 4.64
C VAL A 480 -29.14 1.81 3.85
N GLN A 481 -29.80 2.97 3.90
CA GLN A 481 -31.00 3.21 3.09
C GLN A 481 -30.67 3.14 1.59
N HIS A 482 -29.61 3.82 1.13
CA HIS A 482 -29.20 3.76 -0.28
C HIS A 482 -29.00 2.32 -0.74
N LEU A 483 -28.26 1.51 0.03
CA LEU A 483 -27.99 0.11 -0.27
C LEU A 483 -29.27 -0.74 -0.29
N THR A 484 -30.17 -0.51 0.65
CA THR A 484 -31.44 -1.25 0.74
C THR A 484 -32.30 -1.05 -0.49
N PHE A 485 -32.35 0.15 -1.05
CA PHE A 485 -33.13 0.42 -2.26
C PHE A 485 -32.39 0.08 -3.54
N SER A 486 -31.08 0.34 -3.62
CA SER A 486 -30.30 0.04 -4.82
C SER A 486 -30.24 -1.47 -5.11
N THR A 487 -30.25 -2.30 -4.08
CA THR A 487 -30.29 -3.77 -4.20
C THR A 487 -31.65 -4.33 -4.64
N ARG A 488 -32.74 -3.56 -4.48
CA ARG A 488 -34.08 -3.94 -4.97
C ARG A 488 -34.24 -3.70 -6.48
N ILE A 489 -33.35 -2.91 -7.10
CA ILE A 489 -33.41 -2.59 -8.52
C ILE A 489 -32.76 -3.72 -9.32
N GLU A 490 -33.37 -4.13 -10.43
CA GLU A 490 -32.82 -5.20 -11.25
C GLU A 490 -31.50 -4.76 -11.89
N ALA A 491 -30.51 -5.65 -11.93
CA ALA A 491 -29.19 -5.37 -12.50
C ALA A 491 -29.26 -4.87 -13.96
N LEU A 492 -30.24 -5.38 -14.72
CA LEU A 492 -30.49 -5.05 -16.13
C LEU A 492 -31.15 -3.67 -16.34
N ALA A 493 -31.60 -3.00 -15.27
CA ALA A 493 -32.21 -1.68 -15.40
C ALA A 493 -31.20 -0.67 -15.96
N THR A 494 -31.68 0.23 -16.84
CA THR A 494 -30.82 1.30 -17.36
C THR A 494 -30.44 2.27 -16.23
N ASP A 495 -29.31 2.98 -16.36
CA ASP A 495 -28.90 3.99 -15.37
C ASP A 495 -29.98 5.06 -15.12
N GLY A 496 -30.74 5.41 -16.17
CA GLY A 496 -31.91 6.28 -16.07
C GLY A 496 -33.02 5.70 -15.20
N ASP A 497 -33.36 4.43 -15.41
CA ASP A 497 -34.40 3.75 -14.63
C ASP A 497 -33.96 3.51 -13.18
N LYS A 498 -32.68 3.18 -12.97
CA LYS A 498 -32.07 3.07 -11.64
C LYS A 498 -32.28 4.37 -10.86
N MET A 499 -31.92 5.51 -11.45
CA MET A 499 -32.08 6.80 -10.77
C MET A 499 -33.53 7.19 -10.55
N LYS A 500 -34.43 6.98 -11.52
CA LYS A 500 -35.87 7.23 -11.32
C LYS A 500 -36.42 6.49 -10.12
N ARG A 501 -36.05 5.21 -9.96
CA ARG A 501 -36.49 4.39 -8.83
C ARG A 501 -35.89 4.86 -7.50
N MET A 502 -34.61 5.25 -7.49
CA MET A 502 -33.97 5.82 -6.30
C MET A 502 -34.65 7.14 -5.87
N PHE A 503 -34.94 8.05 -6.79
CA PHE A 503 -35.67 9.29 -6.49
C PHE A 503 -37.12 9.01 -6.05
N ALA A 504 -37.80 8.02 -6.63
CA ALA A 504 -39.14 7.63 -6.20
C ALA A 504 -39.16 7.02 -4.79
N ALA A 505 -38.05 6.43 -4.34
CA ALA A 505 -37.90 5.86 -3.01
C ALA A 505 -37.57 6.88 -1.90
N LEU A 506 -37.22 8.12 -2.25
CA LEU A 506 -36.85 9.16 -1.28
C LEU A 506 -37.86 9.33 -0.13
N PRO A 507 -39.20 9.37 -0.37
CA PRO A 507 -40.16 9.48 0.74
C PRO A 507 -40.14 8.28 1.70
N GLU A 508 -39.80 7.08 1.21
CA GLU A 508 -39.67 5.88 2.05
C GLU A 508 -38.36 5.90 2.84
N MET A 509 -37.24 6.25 2.21
CA MET A 509 -35.95 6.46 2.89
C MET A 509 -36.07 7.49 4.00
N THR A 510 -36.74 8.61 3.73
CA THR A 510 -36.97 9.68 4.70
C THR A 510 -37.79 9.21 5.89
N ARG A 511 -38.87 8.45 5.66
CA ARG A 511 -39.68 7.89 6.75
C ARG A 511 -38.89 6.90 7.60
N ALA A 512 -38.11 6.02 6.96
CA ALA A 512 -37.27 5.05 7.66
C ALA A 512 -36.21 5.74 8.53
N LEU A 513 -35.44 6.68 7.97
CA LEU A 513 -34.43 7.44 8.72
C LEU A 513 -35.05 8.26 9.85
N SER A 514 -36.17 8.94 9.57
CA SER A 514 -36.84 9.76 10.58
C SER A 514 -37.38 8.94 11.75
N SER A 515 -37.54 7.61 11.61
CA SER A 515 -38.00 6.73 12.68
C SER A 515 -36.89 6.33 13.66
N GLU A 516 -35.62 6.59 13.34
CA GLU A 516 -34.49 6.37 14.25
C GLU A 516 -34.37 7.42 15.36
N TRP A 517 -35.07 8.55 15.23
CA TRP A 517 -35.13 9.59 16.26
C TRP A 517 -36.27 9.34 17.25
N ASP A 518 -36.04 9.68 18.52
CA ASP A 518 -37.08 9.56 19.56
C ASP A 518 -38.26 10.54 19.33
N VAL A 519 -39.33 10.39 20.13
CA VAL A 519 -40.57 11.17 20.01
C VAL A 519 -40.33 12.68 20.19
N GLN A 520 -39.29 13.08 20.91
CA GLN A 520 -38.90 14.48 21.12
C GLN A 520 -37.94 14.99 20.03
N GLY A 521 -37.51 14.11 19.13
CA GLY A 521 -36.56 14.41 18.07
C GLY A 521 -35.16 14.68 18.58
N GLN A 522 -34.80 14.17 19.76
CA GLN A 522 -33.51 14.36 20.38
C GLN A 522 -32.73 13.03 20.36
N ILE A 523 -31.41 13.10 20.21
CA ILE A 523 -30.50 11.97 20.44
C ILE A 523 -29.60 12.37 21.60
N LEU A 524 -29.71 11.68 22.74
CA LEU A 524 -28.97 11.95 23.98
C LEU A 524 -27.53 11.40 23.97
N GLY A 525 -26.98 11.05 22.82
CA GLY A 525 -25.66 10.38 22.68
C GLY A 525 -24.55 11.22 22.05
N ALA A 526 -24.82 12.49 21.73
CA ALA A 526 -23.90 13.32 20.97
C ALA A 526 -22.80 13.93 21.86
N LEU A 527 -21.55 13.61 21.49
CA LEU A 527 -20.30 14.23 21.93
C LEU A 527 -19.72 13.76 23.28
N SER A 528 -19.02 12.63 23.26
CA SER A 528 -17.76 12.52 24.02
C SER A 528 -16.72 11.90 23.08
N GLY A 529 -15.65 12.67 22.83
CA GLY A 529 -14.75 12.51 21.69
C GLY A 529 -13.92 11.21 21.71
N ALA A 530 -13.49 10.80 20.52
CA ALA A 530 -12.55 9.70 20.31
C ALA A 530 -11.07 10.10 20.54
N SER A 531 -10.80 11.31 21.03
CA SER A 531 -9.48 11.74 21.48
C SER A 531 -9.51 11.92 22.99
N GLY A 532 -8.69 11.16 23.72
CA GLY A 532 -8.54 11.25 25.18
C GLY A 532 -7.91 12.55 25.69
N GLU A 533 -8.32 13.69 25.15
CA GLU A 533 -8.18 15.00 25.78
C GLU A 533 -9.55 15.39 26.33
N GLU A 534 -9.61 15.63 27.63
CA GLU A 534 -10.78 16.14 28.36
C GLU A 534 -11.20 17.50 27.78
N LEU A 535 -11.96 17.50 26.68
CA LEU A 535 -12.78 18.65 26.30
C LEU A 535 -14.12 18.52 27.02
N GLY A 536 -14.40 19.52 27.86
CA GLY A 536 -15.56 19.56 28.76
C GLY A 536 -16.90 19.22 28.10
N GLU A 537 -17.74 18.60 28.92
CA GLU A 537 -19.10 18.10 28.70
C GLU A 537 -20.05 19.12 28.02
N LYS A 538 -19.88 19.39 26.72
CA LYS A 538 -20.91 20.05 25.92
C LYS A 538 -21.77 18.99 25.25
N THR A 539 -22.83 18.60 25.95
CA THR A 539 -23.91 17.77 25.37
C THR A 539 -24.62 18.60 24.30
N GLU A 540 -24.53 18.21 23.04
CA GLU A 540 -25.18 18.92 21.93
C GLU A 540 -26.46 18.19 21.50
N TRP A 541 -27.61 18.82 21.72
CA TRP A 541 -28.89 18.25 21.30
C TRP A 541 -29.07 18.39 19.80
N VAL A 542 -29.15 17.27 19.09
CA VAL A 542 -29.42 17.26 17.65
C VAL A 542 -30.91 17.06 17.40
N VAL A 543 -31.53 18.02 16.73
CA VAL A 543 -32.96 18.00 16.36
C VAL A 543 -33.20 17.01 15.23
N ARG A 544 -34.35 16.32 15.27
CA ARG A 544 -34.83 15.44 14.20
C ARG A 544 -34.81 16.16 12.85
N PRO A 545 -34.19 15.57 11.81
CA PRO A 545 -34.14 16.19 10.49
C PRO A 545 -35.54 16.28 9.87
N SER A 546 -35.80 17.37 9.14
CA SER A 546 -36.98 17.49 8.29
C SER A 546 -36.86 16.58 7.06
N GLU A 547 -37.98 16.32 6.38
CA GLU A 547 -37.97 15.51 5.15
C GLU A 547 -37.01 16.07 4.09
N MET A 548 -36.98 17.40 3.95
CA MET A 548 -36.07 18.10 3.03
C MET A 548 -34.61 17.93 3.44
N GLN A 549 -34.29 17.93 4.74
CA GLN A 549 -32.92 17.74 5.21
C GLN A 549 -32.42 16.31 4.95
N VAL A 550 -33.29 15.30 5.04
CA VAL A 550 -32.91 13.93 4.66
C VAL A 550 -32.67 13.83 3.16
N GLU A 551 -33.56 14.42 2.36
CA GLU A 551 -33.43 14.49 0.90
C GLU A 551 -32.13 15.19 0.48
N ASP A 552 -31.85 16.38 1.05
CA ASP A 552 -30.63 17.14 0.79
C ASP A 552 -29.36 16.35 1.17
N ALA A 553 -29.40 15.62 2.29
CA ALA A 553 -28.28 14.77 2.71
C ALA A 553 -28.01 13.66 1.69
N TRP A 554 -29.07 12.97 1.23
CA TRP A 554 -28.93 11.91 0.22
C TRP A 554 -28.40 12.46 -1.11
N LEU A 555 -28.94 13.60 -1.57
CA LEU A 555 -28.49 14.26 -2.80
C LEU A 555 -27.03 14.69 -2.72
N ALA A 556 -26.61 15.30 -1.60
CA ALA A 556 -25.22 15.68 -1.37
C ALA A 556 -24.30 14.45 -1.29
N MET A 557 -24.72 13.38 -0.63
CA MET A 557 -23.97 12.11 -0.56
C MET A 557 -23.75 11.51 -1.96
N MET A 558 -24.79 11.48 -2.79
CA MET A 558 -24.71 10.99 -4.17
C MET A 558 -23.76 11.84 -5.01
N LEU A 559 -23.91 13.17 -5.01
CA LEU A 559 -23.03 14.05 -5.77
C LEU A 559 -21.57 13.96 -5.31
N ARG A 560 -21.34 13.89 -3.99
CA ARG A 560 -20.03 13.66 -3.39
C ARG A 560 -19.39 12.38 -3.90
N ALA A 561 -20.11 11.26 -3.88
CA ALA A 561 -19.61 9.96 -4.34
C ALA A 561 -19.30 9.96 -5.84
N MET A 562 -20.15 10.59 -6.65
CA MET A 562 -19.92 10.74 -8.08
C MET A 562 -18.68 11.59 -8.40
N CYS A 563 -18.44 12.66 -7.63
CA CYS A 563 -17.22 13.45 -7.71
C CYS A 563 -16.01 12.63 -7.26
N TRP A 564 -16.13 11.84 -6.20
CA TRP A 564 -15.08 10.94 -5.72
C TRP A 564 -14.65 9.96 -6.83
N GLN A 565 -15.62 9.31 -7.51
CA GLN A 565 -15.35 8.40 -8.63
C GLN A 565 -14.63 9.08 -9.81
N ARG A 566 -14.87 10.38 -10.01
CA ARG A 566 -14.22 11.20 -11.04
C ARG A 566 -12.88 11.78 -10.61
N LEU A 567 -12.60 11.87 -9.32
CA LEU A 567 -11.33 12.35 -8.79
C LEU A 567 -10.26 11.26 -8.73
N HIS A 568 -10.65 9.99 -8.72
CA HIS A 568 -9.71 8.88 -8.65
C HIS A 568 -9.56 8.16 -9.99
N VAL A 569 -8.36 7.66 -10.24
CA VAL A 569 -8.09 6.72 -11.34
C VAL A 569 -7.93 5.34 -10.71
N VAL A 570 -8.82 4.42 -11.05
CA VAL A 570 -8.79 3.07 -10.48
C VAL A 570 -7.86 2.19 -11.29
N GLN A 571 -6.90 1.57 -10.60
CA GLN A 571 -6.03 0.54 -11.13
C GLN A 571 -6.70 -0.82 -10.93
N PRO A 572 -7.05 -1.53 -12.02
CA PRO A 572 -7.58 -2.89 -11.91
C PRO A 572 -6.49 -3.84 -11.43
N GLY A 573 -6.85 -4.80 -10.58
CA GLY A 573 -5.92 -5.78 -10.04
C GLY A 573 -6.62 -6.81 -9.18
N MET A 574 -5.87 -7.85 -8.80
CA MET A 574 -6.33 -8.83 -7.82
C MET A 574 -6.36 -8.17 -6.43
N PRO A 575 -7.48 -8.23 -5.69
CA PRO A 575 -7.50 -7.85 -4.28
C PRO A 575 -6.64 -8.81 -3.48
N LEU A 576 -5.84 -8.29 -2.55
CA LEU A 576 -4.96 -9.10 -1.73
C LEU A 576 -5.69 -9.67 -0.51
N PRO A 577 -5.32 -10.87 -0.04
CA PRO A 577 -5.93 -11.47 1.14
C PRO A 577 -5.71 -10.61 2.38
N ILE A 578 -6.78 -10.38 3.11
CA ILE A 578 -6.84 -9.36 4.15
C ILE A 578 -5.92 -9.66 5.35
N GLU A 579 -5.68 -10.93 5.63
CA GLU A 579 -4.81 -11.39 6.70
C GLU A 579 -3.37 -10.86 6.55
N TYR A 580 -2.97 -10.44 5.35
CA TYR A 580 -1.64 -9.90 5.08
C TYR A 580 -1.55 -8.36 5.12
N ALA A 581 -2.67 -7.63 5.31
CA ALA A 581 -2.71 -6.16 5.25
C ALA A 581 -1.71 -5.47 6.18
N ARG A 582 -1.43 -6.09 7.33
CA ARG A 582 -0.48 -5.61 8.35
C ARG A 582 0.57 -6.65 8.69
N SER A 583 0.85 -7.56 7.75
CA SER A 583 1.83 -8.60 7.97
C SER A 583 3.23 -8.02 8.12
N MET A 584 3.88 -8.41 9.22
CA MET A 584 5.29 -8.13 9.52
C MET A 584 6.20 -9.30 9.12
N LEU A 585 5.67 -10.27 8.36
CA LEU A 585 6.47 -11.38 7.85
C LEU A 585 7.64 -10.83 7.02
N PRO A 586 8.90 -11.16 7.36
CA PRO A 586 10.05 -10.65 6.63
C PRO A 586 10.11 -11.26 5.24
N VAL A 587 10.40 -10.43 4.26
CA VAL A 587 10.64 -10.82 2.87
C VAL A 587 11.97 -10.25 2.44
N PHE A 588 12.76 -11.06 1.74
CA PHE A 588 14.08 -10.68 1.27
C PHE A 588 14.03 -10.28 -0.19
N ILE A 589 14.78 -9.27 -0.60
CA ILE A 589 14.83 -8.82 -1.99
C ILE A 589 16.28 -8.94 -2.47
N THR A 590 16.49 -9.62 -3.59
CA THR A 590 17.81 -9.76 -4.21
C THR A 590 18.01 -8.83 -5.39
#